data_AF-A0A382RSX7-F1
#
_entry.id   AF-A0A382RSX7-F1
#
_cell.length_a   1.000
_cell.length_b   1.000
_cell.length_c   1.000
_cell.angle_alpha   90.00
_cell.angle_beta   90.00
_cell.angle_gamma   90.00
#
_symmetry.space_group_name_H-M   'P 1'
#
loop_
_entity.id
_entity.type
_entity.pdbx_description
1 polymer ?
#
loop_
_entity_poly.entity_id
_entity_poly.type
_entity_poly.pdbx_seq_one_letter_code
_entity_poly.pdbx_strand_id
1 'polypeptide(L)' 'MRKKNFHCPTCKKSSLDPFTPFCSKRCADKDLMKWLSDEQYVSLKTE' A
#
# COMPACT_ATOMS: atom_id res chain seq x y z
N MET A 1 19.01 -2.15 -1.34
CA MET A 1 18.66 -0.76 -1.73
C MET A 1 17.19 -0.71 -2.10
N ARG A 2 16.33 -0.01 -1.34
CA ARG A 2 14.89 0.08 -1.64
C ARG A 2 14.69 1.02 -2.83
N LYS A 3 14.20 0.51 -3.97
CA LYS A 3 13.86 1.29 -5.16
C LYS A 3 12.84 2.37 -4.77
N LYS A 4 13.18 3.65 -4.97
CA LYS A 4 12.27 4.77 -4.77
C LYS A 4 11.32 4.81 -5.98
N ASN A 5 10.12 4.27 -5.83
CA ASN A 5 9.10 4.30 -6.88
C ASN A 5 8.45 5.68 -6.94
N PHE A 6 8.56 6.36 -8.08
CA PHE A 6 7.81 7.59 -8.41
C PHE A 6 6.35 7.32 -8.82
N HIS A 7 5.92 6.06 -8.71
CA HIS A 7 4.56 5.64 -9.02
C HIS A 7 3.84 5.23 -7.74
N CYS A 8 2.59 5.65 -7.62
CA CYS A 8 1.65 5.31 -6.57
C CYS A 8 1.57 3.79 -6.43
N PRO A 9 1.87 3.22 -5.25
CA PRO A 9 1.85 1.77 -5.06
C PRO A 9 0.43 1.19 -5.18
N THR A 10 -0.60 1.99 -4.90
CA THR A 10 -2.01 1.57 -4.95
C THR A 10 -2.58 1.49 -6.37
N CYS A 11 -2.19 2.41 -7.26
CA CYS A 11 -2.84 2.56 -8.58
C CYS A 11 -1.87 2.78 -9.76
N LYS A 12 -0.55 2.79 -9.51
CA LYS A 12 0.55 2.94 -10.49
C LYS A 12 0.61 4.27 -11.24
N LYS A 13 -0.23 5.24 -10.92
CA LYS A 13 -0.12 6.62 -11.43
C LYS A 13 1.10 7.34 -10.85
N SER A 14 1.57 8.40 -11.48
CA SER A 14 2.64 9.26 -10.92
C SER A 14 2.28 9.74 -9.52
N SER A 15 3.21 9.58 -8.58
CA SER A 15 3.08 10.13 -7.23
C SER A 15 3.06 11.66 -7.28
N LEU A 16 2.30 12.27 -6.37
CA LEU A 16 2.05 13.71 -6.39
C LEU A 16 2.25 14.27 -4.98
N ASP A 17 2.97 15.40 -4.87
CA ASP A 17 3.08 16.15 -3.62
C ASP A 17 1.71 16.80 -3.28
N PRO A 18 1.27 16.81 -2.02
CA PRO A 18 1.93 16.36 -0.77
C PRO A 18 1.69 14.88 -0.42
N PHE A 19 1.09 14.10 -1.32
CA PHE A 19 0.66 12.71 -1.04
C PHE A 19 1.74 11.66 -1.31
N THR A 20 2.99 12.05 -1.59
CA THR A 20 4.07 11.08 -1.89
C THR A 20 4.24 10.07 -0.74
N PRO A 21 4.29 8.75 -1.02
CA PRO A 21 4.49 8.08 -2.32
C PRO A 21 3.22 7.83 -3.17
N PHE A 22 2.05 8.29 -2.75
CA PHE A 22 0.78 8.12 -3.46
C PHE A 22 0.49 9.26 -4.44
N CYS A 23 -0.55 9.08 -5.27
CA CYS A 23 -1.04 10.13 -6.17
C CYS A 23 -2.18 10.96 -5.57
N SER A 24 -2.79 10.54 -4.45
CA SER A 24 -3.91 11.24 -3.79
C SER A 24 -4.21 10.67 -2.41
N LYS A 25 -4.91 11.45 -1.57
CA LYS A 25 -5.45 10.99 -0.27
C LYS A 25 -6.24 9.67 -0.39
N ARG A 26 -7.09 9.55 -1.41
CA ARG A 26 -7.89 8.34 -1.66
C ARG A 26 -7.04 7.08 -1.86
N CYS A 27 -5.86 7.20 -2.47
CA CYS A 27 -4.96 6.06 -2.64
C CYS A 27 -4.23 5.69 -1.34
N ALA A 28 -3.87 6.69 -0.53
CA ALA A 28 -3.32 6.48 0.80
C ALA A 28 -4.33 5.81 1.74
N ASP A 29 -5.58 6.28 1.76
CA ASP A 29 -6.65 5.69 2.59
C ASP A 29 -6.94 4.22 2.18
N LYS A 30 -6.89 3.90 0.89
CA LYS A 30 -7.05 2.53 0.39
C LYS A 30 -5.91 1.60 0.82
N ASP A 31 -4.68 2.10 0.74
CA ASP A 31 -3.50 1.36 1.19
C ASP A 31 -3.56 1.10 2.70
N LEU A 32 -3.97 2.12 3.46
CA LEU A 32 -4.22 2.02 4.89
C LEU A 32 -5.29 0.96 5.21
N MET A 33 -6.43 0.98 4.50
CA MET A 33 -7.47 -0.04 4.72
C MET A 33 -7.00 -1.45 4.39
N LYS A 34 -6.18 -1.64 3.36
CA LYS A 34 -5.60 -2.94 3.06
C LYS A 34 -4.70 -3.43 4.20
N TRP A 35 -3.90 -2.54 4.78
CA TRP A 35 -3.10 -2.83 5.97
C TRP A 35 -3.96 -3.19 7.19
N LEU A 36 -5.04 -2.45 7.41
CA LEU A 36 -5.94 -2.70 8.54
C LEU A 36 -6.80 -3.95 8.35
N SER A 37 -7.05 -4.36 7.10
CA SER A 37 -7.88 -5.52 6.75
C SER A 37 -7.04 -6.78 6.51
N ASP A 38 -5.71 -6.71 6.64
CA ASP A 38 -4.85 -7.88 6.50
C ASP A 38 -5.05 -8.77 7.74
N GLU A 39 -6.14 -9.53 7.74
CA GLU A 39 -6.40 -10.59 8.69
C GLU A 39 -5.34 -11.67 8.44
N GLN A 40 -4.31 -11.69 9.29
CA GLN A 40 -3.23 -12.68 9.25
C GLN A 40 -3.81 -14.06 9.57
N TYR A 41 -4.28 -14.76 8.54
CA TYR A 41 -4.65 -16.16 8.62
C TYR A 41 -3.37 -16.99 8.77
N VAL A 42 -2.95 -17.22 10.01
CA VAL A 42 -1.88 -18.18 10.27
C VAL A 42 -2.47 -19.58 10.10
N SER A 43 -2.16 -20.19 8.96
CA SER A 43 -2.53 -21.58 8.71
C SER A 43 -1.61 -22.46 9.55
N LEU A 44 -2.04 -22.82 10.76
CA LEU A 44 -1.37 -23.82 11.58
C LEU A 44 -1.52 -25.17 10.88
N LYS A 45 -0.47 -25.62 10.20
CA LYS A 45 -0.38 -27.02 9.78
C LYS A 45 -0.25 -27.87 11.04
N THR A 46 -1.29 -28.64 11.35
CA THR A 46 -1.24 -29.73 12.34
C THR A 46 -0.39 -30.85 11.75
N GLU A 47 0.67 -31.23 12.46
CA GLU A 47 1.49 -32.41 12.22
C GLU A 47 0.76 -33.69 12.64
#